data_AF-I6RU32-F1
#
_entry.id   AF-I6RU32-F1
#
_cell.length_a   1.000
_cell.length_b   1.000
_cell.length_c   1.000
_cell.angle_alpha   90.00
_cell.angle_beta   90.00
_cell.angle_gamma   90.00
#
_symmetry.space_group_name_H-M   'P 1'
#
loop_
_entity.id
_entity.type
_entity.pdbx_description
1 polymer ?
#
loop_
_entity_poly.entity_id
_entity_poly.type
_entity_poly.pdbx_seq_one_letter_code
_entity_poly.pdbx_strand_id
1 'polypeptide(L)' 'MNSSIAILLVMALIMFSLDKSYSTDDESGNKCAKTKRRENVCRVCGNRSGNDEYYSECCESDYRYHRCLDLLRN' A
#
# COMPACT_ATOMS: atom_id res chain seq x y z
N MET A 1 -38.13 -2.47 -25.22
CA MET A 1 -37.84 -2.17 -23.80
C MET A 1 -36.60 -2.92 -23.27
N ASN A 2 -35.65 -3.32 -24.13
CA ASN A 2 -34.52 -4.18 -23.74
C ASN A 2 -33.17 -3.46 -23.74
N SER A 3 -33.03 -2.30 -24.41
CA SER A 3 -31.77 -1.55 -24.46
C SER A 3 -31.40 -0.89 -23.12
N SER A 4 -32.38 -0.43 -22.33
CA SER A 4 -32.12 0.25 -21.06
C SER A 4 -31.48 -0.68 -20.01
N ILE A 5 -31.85 -1.96 -20.01
CA ILE A 5 -31.31 -2.94 -19.06
C ILE A 5 -29.84 -3.25 -19.39
N ALA A 6 -29.50 -3.33 -20.68
CA ALA A 6 -28.12 -3.59 -21.11
C ALA A 6 -27.15 -2.50 -20.64
N ILE A 7 -27.56 -1.21 -20.71
CA ILE A 7 -26.74 -0.09 -20.28
C ILE A 7 -26.50 -0.14 -18.76
N LEU A 8 -27.52 -0.47 -17.97
CA LEU A 8 -27.40 -0.60 -16.51
C LEU A 8 -26.44 -1.72 -16.11
N LEU A 9 -26.48 -2.86 -16.81
CA LEU A 9 -25.57 -3.98 -16.54
C LEU A 9 -24.11 -3.63 -16.84
N VAL A 10 -23.84 -2.89 -17.92
CA VAL A 10 -22.48 -2.44 -18.26
C VAL A 10 -21.93 -1.47 -17.21
N MET A 11 -22.74 -0.51 -16.75
CA MET A 11 -22.33 0.42 -15.69
C MET A 11 -22.04 -0.32 -14.37
N ALA A 12 -22.87 -1.30 -13.99
CA ALA A 12 -22.64 -2.12 -12.80
C ALA A 12 -21.33 -2.92 -12.89
N LEU A 13 -21.02 -3.49 -14.06
CA LEU A 13 -19.75 -4.19 -14.30
C LEU A 13 -18.54 -3.26 -14.20
N ILE A 14 -18.64 -2.03 -14.71
CA ILE A 14 -17.57 -1.02 -14.60
C ILE A 14 -17.35 -0.63 -13.14
N MET A 15 -18.42 -0.37 -12.38
CA MET A 15 -18.33 -0.05 -10.95
C MET A 15 -17.74 -1.22 -10.15
N PHE A 16 -18.14 -2.46 -10.45
CA PHE A 16 -17.58 -3.66 -9.80
C PHE A 16 -16.10 -3.88 -10.16
N SER A 17 -15.69 -3.52 -11.38
CA SER A 17 -14.29 -3.59 -11.82
C SER A 17 -13.43 -2.52 -11.15
N LEU A 18 -13.99 -1.31 -10.98
CA LEU A 18 -13.35 -0.22 -10.23
C LEU A 18 -13.22 -0.59 -8.76
N ASP A 19 -14.29 -1.08 -8.13
CA ASP A 19 -14.30 -1.49 -6.72
C ASP A 19 -13.31 -2.63 -6.45
N LYS A 20 -13.24 -3.65 -7.33
CA LYS A 20 -12.24 -4.71 -7.23
C LYS A 20 -10.80 -4.20 -7.41
N SER A 21 -10.62 -3.16 -8.23
CA SER A 21 -9.31 -2.51 -8.40
C SER A 21 -8.98 -1.57 -7.24
N TYR A 22 -9.98 -1.08 -6.50
CA TYR A 22 -9.82 -0.16 -5.37
C TYR A 22 -9.86 -0.84 -3.99
N SER A 23 -10.25 -2.13 -3.91
CA SER A 23 -10.61 -2.77 -2.63
C SER A 23 -9.98 -4.15 -2.36
N THR A 24 -8.78 -4.48 -2.86
CA THR A 24 -8.17 -5.78 -2.51
C THR A 24 -6.66 -5.82 -2.32
N ASP A 25 -6.06 -4.71 -1.93
CA ASP A 25 -4.85 -4.77 -1.12
C ASP A 25 -5.09 -3.84 0.05
N ASP A 26 -5.44 -4.41 1.19
CA ASP A 26 -5.32 -3.77 2.49
C ASP A 26 -3.96 -3.04 2.56
N GLU A 27 -3.94 -1.76 2.23
CA GLU A 27 -2.83 -0.85 2.55
C GLU A 27 -2.79 -0.58 4.07
N SER A 28 -3.77 -1.10 4.81
CA SER A 28 -3.79 -1.17 6.28
C SER A 28 -2.91 -2.29 6.84
N GLY A 29 -2.38 -3.18 5.99
CA GLY A 29 -1.51 -4.28 6.41
C GLY A 29 -0.02 -3.89 6.41
N ASN A 30 0.74 -4.48 7.34
CA ASN A 30 2.20 -4.34 7.45
C ASN A 30 2.88 -4.58 6.07
N LYS A 31 3.24 -3.49 5.37
CA LYS A 31 3.82 -3.54 4.02
C LYS A 31 5.22 -4.16 4.03
N CYS A 32 5.88 -4.26 5.19
CA CYS A 32 7.12 -5.02 5.31
C CYS A 32 6.92 -6.52 5.09
N ALA A 33 5.74 -7.07 5.41
CA ALA A 33 5.42 -8.47 5.11
C ALA A 33 5.26 -8.72 3.60
N LYS A 34 4.92 -7.68 2.82
CA LYS A 34 4.75 -7.80 1.36
C LYS A 34 6.08 -8.00 0.63
N THR A 35 7.18 -7.41 1.12
CA THR A 35 8.51 -7.58 0.50
C THR A 35 9.66 -7.57 1.51
N LYS A 36 10.57 -8.55 1.41
CA LYS A 36 11.82 -8.59 2.20
C LYS A 36 12.67 -7.32 2.05
N ARG A 37 12.59 -6.66 0.89
CA ARG A 37 13.30 -5.39 0.64
C ARG A 37 12.81 -4.31 1.58
N ARG A 38 11.49 -4.13 1.72
CA ARG A 38 10.92 -3.12 2.59
C ARG A 38 11.22 -3.40 4.06
N GLU A 39 11.07 -4.64 4.48
CA GLU A 39 11.45 -5.08 5.83
C GLU A 39 12.90 -4.69 6.18
N ASN A 40 13.86 -5.02 5.30
CA ASN A 40 15.27 -4.70 5.52
C ASN A 40 15.51 -3.19 5.63
N VAL A 41 14.92 -2.40 4.73
CA VAL A 41 15.06 -0.94 4.72
C VAL A 41 14.51 -0.35 6.03
N CYS A 42 13.29 -0.71 6.41
CA CYS A 42 12.66 -0.22 7.64
C CYS A 42 13.44 -0.63 8.88
N ARG A 43 13.97 -1.86 8.93
CA ARG A 43 14.80 -2.33 10.05
C ARG A 43 16.09 -1.53 10.17
N VAL A 44 16.78 -1.26 9.06
CA VAL A 44 18.02 -0.47 9.10
C VAL A 44 17.73 0.96 9.57
N CYS A 45 16.64 1.58 9.13
CA CYS A 45 16.29 2.92 9.62
C CYS A 45 15.81 2.93 11.06
N GLY A 46 15.05 1.93 11.52
CA GLY A 46 14.69 1.79 12.94
C GLY A 46 15.95 1.73 13.81
N ASN A 47 16.91 0.88 13.42
CA ASN A 47 18.20 0.78 14.11
C ASN A 47 19.01 2.08 14.06
N ARG A 48 19.06 2.78 12.91
CA ARG A 48 19.76 4.08 12.79
C ARG A 48 19.10 5.19 13.60
N SER A 49 17.77 5.19 13.68
CA SER A 49 17.01 6.17 14.45
C SER A 49 17.08 5.90 15.95
N GLY A 50 17.43 4.67 16.37
CA GLY A 50 17.32 4.24 17.77
C GLY A 50 15.89 4.24 18.29
N ASN A 51 14.89 4.19 17.39
CA ASN A 51 13.48 4.21 17.75
C ASN A 51 12.77 3.02 17.09
N ASP A 52 12.27 2.11 17.91
CA ASP A 52 11.53 0.92 17.47
C ASP A 52 10.21 1.29 16.78
N GLU A 53 9.60 2.42 17.13
CA GLU A 53 8.37 2.92 16.47
C GLU A 53 8.64 3.26 14.99
N TYR A 54 9.86 3.70 14.66
CA TYR A 54 10.22 4.06 13.29
C TYR A 54 10.13 2.84 12.34
N TYR A 55 10.39 1.63 12.85
CA TYR A 55 10.21 0.41 12.07
C TYR A 55 8.74 0.23 11.69
N SER A 56 7.84 0.28 12.67
CA SER A 56 6.40 0.12 12.48
C SER A 56 5.85 1.20 11.54
N GLU A 57 6.20 2.45 11.77
CA GLU A 57 5.77 3.57 10.92
C GLU A 57 6.26 3.41 9.46
N CYS A 58 7.48 2.93 9.25
CA CYS A 58 8.03 2.66 7.92
C CYS A 58 7.31 1.50 7.21
N CYS A 59 6.88 0.51 7.97
CA CYS A 59 6.11 -0.62 7.46
C CYS A 59 4.67 -0.26 7.08
N GLU A 60 4.08 0.77 7.68
CA GLU A 60 2.73 1.23 7.36
C GLU A 60 2.73 2.32 6.28
N SER A 61 3.58 3.33 6.46
CA SER A 61 3.56 4.55 5.64
C SER A 61 4.59 4.50 4.51
N ASP A 62 4.14 4.70 3.28
CA ASP A 62 5.04 4.85 2.13
C ASP A 62 5.91 6.11 2.24
N TYR A 63 5.36 7.18 2.82
CA TYR A 63 6.11 8.39 3.10
C TYR A 63 7.32 8.11 4.00
N ARG A 64 7.13 7.35 5.09
CA ARG A 64 8.22 6.98 6.01
C ARG A 64 9.23 6.03 5.35
N TYR A 65 8.76 5.08 4.54
CA TYR A 65 9.62 4.21 3.75
C TYR A 65 10.52 4.99 2.77
N HIS A 66 9.95 5.95 2.02
CA HIS A 66 10.72 6.79 1.10
C HIS A 66 11.72 7.68 1.83
N ARG A 67 11.30 8.31 2.95
CA ARG A 67 12.21 9.09 3.79
C ARG A 67 13.37 8.25 4.33
N CYS A 68 13.10 7.01 4.72
CA CYS A 68 14.13 6.07 5.12
C CYS A 68 15.10 5.76 3.97
N LEU A 69 14.61 5.53 2.75
CA LEU A 69 15.47 5.34 1.58
C LEU A 69 16.38 6.54 1.33
N ASP A 70 15.87 7.76 1.49
CA ASP A 70 16.67 8.98 1.34
C ASP A 70 17.78 9.06 2.40
N LEU A 71 17.49 8.72 3.65
CA LEU A 71 18.48 8.65 4.74
C LEU A 71 19.53 7.55 4.56
N LEU A 72 19.24 6.51 3.78
CA LEU A 72 20.18 5.43 3.48
C LEU A 72 21.07 5.71 2.27
N ARG A 73 20.66 6.64 1.40
CA ARG A 73 21.44 7.08 0.23
C ARG A 73 22.54 8.08 0.60
N ASN A 74 22.34 8.82 1.69
CA ASN A 74 23.31 9.75 2.30
C ASN A 74 24.12 9.07 3.42
#